data_AF-A0A534W2Q3-F1
#
_entry.id   AF-A0A534W2Q3-F1
#
_cell.length_a   1.000
_cell.length_b   1.000
_cell.length_c   1.000
_cell.angle_alpha   90.00
_cell.angle_beta   90.00
_cell.angle_gamma   90.00
#
_symmetry.space_group_name_H-M   'P 1'
#
loop_
_entity.id
_entity.type
_entity.pdbx_description
1 polymer ?
#
loop_
_entity_poly.entity_id
_entity_poly.type
_entity_poly.pdbx_seq_one_letter_code
_entity_poly.pdbx_strand_id
1 'polypeptide(L)'
;MRPTLRSGSPNSPGGRRRRCSASAKGRRPCASISSPRSKAWPRPGLASSALRCGPARPRLPRAPRSCFPRSSARSGSGRASPGSCARTSCSAPPHPAGEPSLGGLLKFFALTYAVTWTLFISVAAAAIPVRSPLGGLLVLLGAFSPSLVALWLTARAEGSTGVRALLGRVLQWRVAVPWYLFAVGYIPVIKLTVALVHRVATGAWPRFGDEAWYVIPLAIAFSTPFQAGEEIGWRGYALPRLATRFGLARASILLGLIWAFWHLPQFFIREVDTYGQSFLVFVLQVTALSVAMAWLYARTRGSLLLVMLLHSAVNNAKDIVPSSVAGATNTFSLNASLVAWLTVTFLWICAAWFLARMPSRDLPELVRTRRHSSVGPT
;
A
#
# COMPACT_ATOMS: atom_id res chain seq x y z
N MET A 1 76.35 17.97 -5.90
CA MET A 1 77.64 17.28 -6.14
C MET A 1 77.41 15.78 -6.21
N ARG A 2 78.18 15.07 -7.04
CA ARG A 2 78.35 13.60 -7.11
C ARG A 2 79.79 13.28 -6.64
N PRO A 3 80.11 12.09 -6.09
CA PRO A 3 80.34 10.85 -6.87
C PRO A 3 79.65 9.61 -6.22
N THR A 4 79.31 8.44 -6.81
CA THR A 4 79.91 7.48 -7.80
C THR A 4 81.14 6.73 -7.28
N LEU A 5 81.27 5.38 -7.31
CA LEU A 5 80.95 4.39 -8.35
C LEU A 5 80.78 2.93 -7.83
N ARG A 6 79.93 2.13 -8.54
CA ARG A 6 80.03 0.66 -8.89
C ARG A 6 80.24 -0.40 -7.78
N SER A 7 79.86 -1.68 -7.92
CA SER A 7 79.32 -2.53 -9.01
C SER A 7 78.19 -3.44 -8.46
N GLY A 8 77.45 -4.28 -9.18
CA GLY A 8 77.42 -4.71 -10.59
C GLY A 8 76.00 -5.20 -10.98
N SER A 9 75.79 -5.66 -12.21
CA SER A 9 74.44 -5.90 -12.79
C SER A 9 74.32 -7.29 -13.48
N PRO A 10 73.27 -7.62 -14.26
CA PRO A 10 72.26 -8.60 -13.87
C PRO A 10 72.26 -9.86 -14.77
N ASN A 11 71.33 -10.80 -14.54
CA ASN A 11 70.99 -11.80 -15.55
C ASN A 11 69.49 -12.20 -15.56
N SER A 12 68.94 -12.12 -16.77
CA SER A 12 67.71 -12.72 -17.32
C SER A 12 68.10 -13.19 -18.75
N PRO A 13 67.23 -13.79 -19.61
CA PRO A 13 65.96 -14.51 -19.43
C PRO A 13 65.88 -15.86 -20.21
N GLY A 14 64.73 -16.56 -20.12
CA GLY A 14 64.09 -17.21 -21.29
C GLY A 14 64.21 -18.74 -21.44
N GLY A 15 63.30 -19.37 -22.22
CA GLY A 15 63.56 -20.75 -22.73
C GLY A 15 62.42 -21.77 -23.00
N ARG A 16 61.23 -21.39 -23.50
CA ARG A 16 60.36 -22.17 -24.43
C ARG A 16 60.53 -23.72 -24.65
N ARG A 17 59.38 -24.44 -24.62
CA ARG A 17 58.83 -25.49 -25.58
C ARG A 17 58.67 -26.98 -25.13
N ARG A 18 57.41 -27.47 -25.32
CA ARG A 18 56.98 -28.80 -25.90
C ARG A 18 57.26 -30.08 -25.05
N ARG A 19 56.56 -31.23 -25.17
CA ARG A 19 55.38 -31.72 -25.95
C ARG A 19 54.86 -33.05 -25.33
N CYS A 20 53.57 -33.42 -25.55
CA CYS A 20 53.02 -34.81 -25.69
C CYS A 20 53.12 -35.80 -24.47
N SER A 21 52.31 -36.86 -24.30
CA SER A 21 51.10 -37.39 -25.00
C SER A 21 50.42 -38.57 -24.26
N ALA A 22 49.11 -38.79 -24.51
CA ALA A 22 48.33 -40.07 -24.42
C ALA A 22 48.17 -40.72 -23.02
N SER A 23 47.25 -41.67 -22.71
CA SER A 23 46.24 -42.51 -23.43
C SER A 23 45.12 -42.85 -22.40
N ALA A 24 43.79 -42.83 -22.59
CA ALA A 24 42.82 -43.31 -23.61
C ALA A 24 42.22 -44.73 -23.36
N LYS A 25 40.92 -44.90 -23.76
CA LYS A 25 40.02 -46.11 -23.75
C LYS A 25 39.31 -46.39 -22.39
N GLY A 26 38.07 -46.89 -22.31
CA GLY A 26 36.98 -47.28 -23.24
C GLY A 26 35.74 -47.73 -22.40
N ARG A 27 34.56 -48.20 -22.88
CA ARG A 27 33.88 -48.43 -24.19
C ARG A 27 32.33 -48.49 -23.93
N ARG A 28 31.49 -48.62 -24.97
CA ARG A 28 30.09 -49.18 -24.92
C ARG A 28 30.05 -50.55 -25.64
N PRO A 29 29.06 -51.44 -25.38
CA PRO A 29 27.89 -51.63 -26.30
C PRO A 29 26.55 -51.95 -25.54
N CYS A 30 25.36 -51.49 -25.95
CA CYS A 30 24.37 -51.99 -26.96
C CYS A 30 23.48 -53.21 -26.58
N ALA A 31 22.23 -53.19 -27.11
CA ALA A 31 21.11 -54.18 -27.06
C ALA A 31 20.07 -54.05 -25.92
N SER A 32 18.76 -54.32 -26.08
CA SER A 32 17.87 -54.35 -27.27
C SER A 32 16.38 -54.54 -26.89
N ILE A 33 15.45 -53.88 -27.60
CA ILE A 33 14.07 -54.33 -27.96
C ILE A 33 13.11 -54.83 -26.85
N SER A 34 12.02 -54.07 -26.59
CA SER A 34 10.63 -54.52 -26.88
C SER A 34 9.54 -53.54 -26.39
N SER A 35 8.44 -53.49 -27.14
CA SER A 35 7.11 -52.96 -26.77
C SER A 35 6.06 -53.80 -27.53
N PRO A 36 4.73 -53.57 -27.47
CA PRO A 36 3.93 -52.76 -26.54
C PRO A 36 2.71 -53.56 -25.97
N ARG A 37 1.92 -52.94 -25.07
CA ARG A 37 0.47 -53.22 -24.85
C ARG A 37 -0.14 -52.00 -24.13
N SER A 38 -0.77 -51.06 -24.83
CA SER A 38 -2.18 -51.08 -25.27
C SER A 38 -3.20 -51.16 -24.12
N LYS A 39 -3.89 -50.05 -23.85
CA LYS A 39 -5.35 -50.02 -23.69
C LYS A 39 -5.85 -48.58 -23.86
N ALA A 40 -6.83 -48.41 -24.73
CA ALA A 40 -7.35 -47.13 -25.16
C ALA A 40 -8.89 -47.14 -25.03
N TRP A 41 -9.44 -46.07 -24.45
CA TRP A 41 -10.78 -45.53 -24.77
C TRP A 41 -11.99 -46.43 -24.35
N PRO A 42 -13.25 -45.92 -24.28
CA PRO A 42 -13.78 -44.78 -25.02
C PRO A 42 -14.60 -43.70 -24.27
N ARG A 43 -14.71 -42.54 -24.94
CA ARG A 43 -15.89 -41.66 -24.89
C ARG A 43 -16.94 -42.13 -25.89
N PRO A 44 -18.23 -41.95 -25.57
CA PRO A 44 -19.20 -41.36 -26.50
C PRO A 44 -19.83 -40.11 -25.85
N GLY A 45 -20.54 -39.22 -26.55
CA GLY A 45 -20.89 -39.11 -27.96
C GLY A 45 -21.75 -37.84 -28.14
N LEU A 46 -21.83 -37.26 -29.34
CA LEU A 46 -22.62 -36.04 -29.59
C LEU A 46 -24.13 -36.32 -29.61
N ALA A 47 -24.93 -35.34 -29.20
CA ALA A 47 -26.28 -35.15 -29.72
C ALA A 47 -26.64 -33.65 -29.72
N SER A 48 -26.98 -33.14 -30.91
CA SER A 48 -27.51 -31.79 -31.12
C SER A 48 -29.03 -31.78 -30.97
N SER A 49 -29.59 -30.74 -30.35
CA SER A 49 -30.94 -30.27 -30.69
C SER A 49 -31.12 -28.81 -30.29
N ALA A 50 -31.30 -27.96 -31.30
CA ALA A 50 -31.81 -26.60 -31.09
C ALA A 50 -33.34 -26.67 -31.02
N LEU A 51 -33.95 -25.93 -30.09
CA LEU A 51 -35.35 -25.51 -30.19
C LEU A 51 -35.51 -24.10 -29.61
N ARG A 52 -36.08 -23.21 -30.42
CA ARG A 52 -36.50 -21.87 -29.99
C ARG A 52 -37.88 -21.98 -29.33
N CYS A 53 -38.11 -21.22 -28.27
CA CYS A 53 -39.28 -20.34 -28.09
C CYS A 53 -39.25 -19.66 -26.72
N GLY A 54 -39.60 -18.38 -26.66
CA GLY A 54 -40.09 -17.72 -25.45
C GLY A 54 -41.42 -17.03 -25.78
N PRO A 55 -41.93 -16.09 -24.97
CA PRO A 55 -41.64 -15.86 -23.54
C PRO A 55 -42.93 -15.92 -22.68
N ALA A 56 -42.81 -16.15 -21.37
CA ALA A 56 -43.95 -16.02 -20.45
C ALA A 56 -43.55 -15.38 -19.10
N ARG A 57 -44.17 -14.25 -18.77
CA ARG A 57 -44.09 -13.60 -17.44
C ARG A 57 -45.22 -14.10 -16.53
N PRO A 58 -44.98 -14.19 -15.20
CA PRO A 58 -46.04 -13.89 -14.24
C PRO A 58 -45.70 -12.72 -13.29
N ARG A 59 -46.49 -11.64 -13.45
CA ARG A 59 -47.09 -10.75 -12.44
C ARG A 59 -46.40 -10.50 -11.09
N LEU A 60 -46.12 -9.21 -10.85
CA LEU A 60 -45.88 -8.59 -9.53
C LEU A 60 -47.15 -8.61 -8.63
N PRO A 61 -47.02 -8.72 -7.30
CA PRO A 61 -48.08 -8.36 -6.35
C PRO A 61 -48.34 -6.85 -6.31
N ARG A 62 -49.60 -6.47 -6.04
CA ARG A 62 -50.06 -5.07 -5.97
C ARG A 62 -49.80 -4.43 -4.60
N ALA A 63 -49.58 -3.12 -4.60
CA ALA A 63 -49.64 -2.30 -3.39
C ALA A 63 -51.10 -2.12 -2.89
N PRO A 64 -51.34 -2.02 -1.56
CA PRO A 64 -52.63 -1.61 -1.01
C PRO A 64 -52.83 -0.09 -1.14
N ARG A 65 -54.09 0.32 -1.29
CA ARG A 65 -54.51 1.72 -1.47
C ARG A 65 -54.78 2.43 -0.15
N SER A 66 -54.53 3.75 -0.18
CA SER A 66 -55.09 4.83 0.66
C SER A 66 -56.26 4.51 1.61
N CYS A 67 -56.11 4.92 2.88
CA CYS A 67 -57.23 5.29 3.75
C CYS A 67 -57.28 6.82 3.91
N PHE A 68 -58.35 7.44 3.42
CA PHE A 68 -58.81 8.77 3.85
C PHE A 68 -59.94 8.57 4.87
N PRO A 69 -60.01 9.40 5.92
CA PRO A 69 -61.28 9.81 6.49
C PRO A 69 -61.68 11.20 5.98
N ARG A 70 -62.99 11.38 5.76
CA ARG A 70 -63.58 12.67 5.38
C ARG A 70 -63.66 13.63 6.57
N SER A 71 -63.78 14.91 6.22
CA SER A 71 -64.23 15.98 7.11
C SER A 71 -65.60 15.72 7.71
N SER A 72 -65.78 16.14 8.97
CA SER A 72 -67.07 16.53 9.52
C SER A 72 -66.91 17.88 10.22
N ALA A 73 -67.65 18.88 9.76
CA ALA A 73 -67.70 20.18 10.42
C ALA A 73 -68.71 20.12 11.57
N ARG A 74 -68.40 20.77 12.71
CA ARG A 74 -69.43 21.27 13.61
C ARG A 74 -68.97 22.55 14.31
N SER A 75 -69.89 23.49 14.40
CA SER A 75 -69.73 24.82 14.98
C SER A 75 -69.63 24.77 16.51
N GLY A 76 -68.81 25.64 17.09
CA GLY A 76 -68.76 25.89 18.53
C GLY A 76 -68.08 27.24 18.81
N SER A 77 -68.87 28.26 19.15
CA SER A 77 -68.37 29.60 19.49
C SER A 77 -67.79 29.66 20.90
N GLY A 78 -66.60 30.22 21.07
CA GLY A 78 -66.03 30.51 22.38
C GLY A 78 -64.89 31.53 22.29
N ARG A 79 -65.06 32.70 22.92
CA ARG A 79 -63.99 33.70 23.05
C ARG A 79 -62.99 33.25 24.13
N ALA A 80 -61.70 33.28 23.81
CA ALA A 80 -60.63 33.38 24.80
C ALA A 80 -59.48 34.24 24.23
N SER A 81 -58.93 35.11 25.07
CA SER A 81 -57.88 36.10 24.73
C SER A 81 -56.51 35.45 24.46
N PRO A 82 -55.57 36.14 23.77
CA PRO A 82 -54.39 35.49 23.21
C PRO A 82 -53.35 35.11 24.27
N GLY A 83 -53.22 33.81 24.53
CA GLY A 83 -52.08 33.26 25.25
C GLY A 83 -50.79 33.42 24.44
N SER A 84 -49.76 33.98 25.07
CA SER A 84 -48.42 34.14 24.50
C SER A 84 -47.81 32.78 24.13
N CYS A 85 -47.93 32.38 22.86
CA CYS A 85 -47.06 31.34 22.31
C CYS A 85 -45.64 31.90 22.24
N ALA A 86 -44.85 31.62 23.28
CA ALA A 86 -43.42 31.84 23.26
C ALA A 86 -42.85 31.21 21.99
N ARG A 87 -42.19 32.03 21.16
CA ARG A 87 -41.35 31.53 20.07
C ARG A 87 -40.17 30.80 20.69
N THR A 88 -40.34 29.50 20.93
CA THR A 88 -39.22 28.57 20.96
C THR A 88 -38.50 28.74 19.63
N SER A 89 -37.38 29.45 19.67
CA SER A 89 -36.46 29.49 18.56
C SER A 89 -36.07 28.06 18.26
N CYS A 90 -36.54 27.56 17.11
CA CYS A 90 -35.95 26.37 16.51
C CYS A 90 -34.51 26.75 16.18
N SER A 91 -33.60 26.49 17.12
CA SER A 91 -32.18 26.51 16.85
C SER A 91 -31.95 25.61 15.66
N ALA A 92 -31.45 26.20 14.57
CA ALA A 92 -31.12 25.45 13.38
C ALA A 92 -30.20 24.28 13.81
N PRO A 93 -30.41 23.05 13.27
CA PRO A 93 -29.52 21.95 13.58
C PRO A 93 -28.08 22.41 13.29
N PRO A 94 -27.11 22.13 14.19
CA PRO A 94 -25.75 22.60 14.00
C PRO A 94 -25.27 22.13 12.64
N HIS A 95 -24.78 23.08 11.82
CA HIS A 95 -24.41 22.82 10.43
C HIS A 95 -23.57 21.53 10.35
N PRO A 96 -23.88 20.61 9.42
CA PRO A 96 -23.10 19.39 9.28
C PRO A 96 -21.64 19.78 9.07
N ALA A 97 -20.76 19.20 9.89
CA ALA A 97 -19.34 19.54 9.95
C ALA A 97 -18.78 19.82 8.56
N GLY A 98 -18.39 21.08 8.34
CA GLY A 98 -18.23 21.65 6.99
C GLY A 98 -17.31 20.81 6.12
N GLU A 99 -17.58 20.81 4.81
CA GLU A 99 -16.80 20.02 3.87
C GLU A 99 -15.29 20.27 4.05
N PRO A 100 -14.44 19.22 4.00
CA PRO A 100 -13.01 19.38 4.21
C PRO A 100 -12.42 20.41 3.24
N SER A 101 -12.05 21.58 3.76
CA SER A 101 -11.61 22.70 2.92
C SER A 101 -10.29 22.38 2.21
N LEU A 102 -10.14 22.87 0.97
CA LEU A 102 -8.93 22.61 0.19
C LEU A 102 -7.70 23.20 0.89
N GLY A 103 -7.85 24.39 1.48
CA GLY A 103 -6.82 25.04 2.28
C GLY A 103 -6.39 24.20 3.50
N GLY A 104 -7.31 23.49 4.16
CA GLY A 104 -6.96 22.58 5.26
C GLY A 104 -6.07 21.42 4.82
N LEU A 105 -6.37 20.83 3.65
CA LEU A 105 -5.60 19.73 3.09
C LEU A 105 -4.24 20.18 2.51
N LEU A 106 -4.20 21.33 1.83
CA LEU A 106 -2.94 21.94 1.36
C LEU A 106 -2.04 22.33 2.55
N LYS A 107 -2.62 22.90 3.62
CA LYS A 107 -1.89 23.21 4.87
C LYS A 107 -1.32 21.95 5.53
N PHE A 108 -2.07 20.84 5.53
CA PHE A 108 -1.56 19.55 6.01
C PHE A 108 -0.32 19.10 5.23
N PHE A 109 -0.39 19.07 3.89
CA PHE A 109 0.74 18.65 3.07
C PHE A 109 1.94 19.60 3.21
N ALA A 110 1.72 20.92 3.15
CA ALA A 110 2.78 21.91 3.27
C ALA A 110 3.53 21.83 4.61
N LEU A 111 2.82 21.71 5.74
CA LEU A 111 3.45 21.57 7.06
C LEU A 111 4.20 20.23 7.21
N THR A 112 3.60 19.13 6.73
CA THR A 112 4.23 17.79 6.80
C THR A 112 5.51 17.75 5.97
N TYR A 113 5.49 18.30 4.76
CA TYR A 113 6.68 18.44 3.91
C TYR A 113 7.72 19.35 4.55
N ALA A 114 7.35 20.55 5.01
CA ALA A 114 8.28 21.49 5.62
C ALA A 114 9.02 20.87 6.82
N VAL A 115 8.32 20.18 7.72
CA VAL A 115 8.95 19.49 8.85
C VAL A 115 9.85 18.35 8.38
N THR A 116 9.33 17.43 7.55
CA THR A 116 10.10 16.23 7.14
C THR A 116 11.32 16.60 6.31
N TRP A 117 11.15 17.43 5.30
CA TRP A 117 12.23 17.80 4.39
C TRP A 117 13.31 18.58 5.13
N THR A 118 12.96 19.49 6.05
CA THR A 118 13.96 20.14 6.91
C THR A 118 14.78 19.09 7.68
N LEU A 119 14.12 18.19 8.40
CA LEU A 119 14.81 17.19 9.23
C LEU A 119 15.67 16.21 8.40
N PHE A 120 15.14 15.68 7.30
CA PHE A 120 15.85 14.71 6.45
C PHE A 120 16.98 15.38 5.63
N ILE A 121 16.77 16.60 5.13
CA ILE A 121 17.83 17.37 4.44
C ILE A 121 18.92 17.74 5.45
N SER A 122 18.60 18.11 6.69
CA SER A 122 19.62 18.34 7.73
C SER A 122 20.47 17.09 7.99
N VAL A 123 19.86 15.90 8.12
CA VAL A 123 20.58 14.64 8.28
C VAL A 123 21.46 14.33 7.07
N ALA A 124 20.95 14.48 5.85
CA ALA A 124 21.70 14.22 4.62
C ALA A 124 22.85 15.21 4.40
N ALA A 125 22.59 16.52 4.52
CA ALA A 125 23.54 17.59 4.20
C ALA A 125 24.65 17.74 5.23
N ALA A 126 24.35 17.56 6.52
CA ALA A 126 25.35 17.55 7.58
C ALA A 126 25.96 16.15 7.83
N ALA A 127 25.60 15.15 7.01
CA ALA A 127 26.06 13.76 7.11
C ALA A 127 25.94 13.16 8.53
N ILE A 128 24.84 13.48 9.23
CA ILE A 128 24.59 13.04 10.61
C ILE A 128 24.37 11.52 10.60
N PRO A 129 25.14 10.72 11.37
CA PRO A 129 24.92 9.28 11.41
C PRO A 129 23.53 8.95 11.92
N VAL A 130 22.74 8.16 11.17
CA VAL A 130 21.36 7.80 11.49
C VAL A 130 21.31 6.95 12.77
N ARG A 131 22.37 6.17 13.03
CA ARG A 131 22.52 5.40 14.27
C ARG A 131 22.92 6.24 15.50
N SER A 132 23.26 7.52 15.34
CA SER A 132 23.50 8.40 16.48
C SER A 132 22.19 8.80 17.16
N PRO A 133 22.17 9.14 18.46
CA PRO A 133 20.95 9.59 19.14
C PRO A 133 20.28 10.79 18.46
N LEU A 134 21.08 11.72 17.94
CA LEU A 134 20.58 12.89 17.20
C LEU A 134 20.00 12.48 15.83
N GLY A 135 20.75 11.73 15.02
CA GLY A 135 20.29 11.31 13.69
C GLY A 135 19.03 10.47 13.76
N GLY A 136 18.98 9.51 14.69
CA GLY A 136 17.81 8.67 14.92
C GLY A 136 16.59 9.49 15.36
N LEU A 137 16.76 10.47 16.24
CA LEU A 137 15.69 11.37 16.66
C LEU A 137 15.17 12.24 15.50
N LEU A 138 16.07 12.83 14.69
CA LEU A 138 15.69 13.66 13.54
C LEU A 138 14.92 12.85 12.48
N VAL A 139 15.37 11.63 12.18
CA VAL A 139 14.69 10.72 11.24
C VAL A 139 13.33 10.27 11.82
N LEU A 140 13.25 9.93 13.10
CA LEU A 140 12.00 9.53 13.76
C LEU A 140 10.98 10.68 13.76
N LEU A 141 11.39 11.90 14.10
CA LEU A 141 10.52 13.09 14.09
C LEU A 141 10.04 13.44 12.68
N GLY A 142 10.88 13.29 11.65
CA GLY A 142 10.48 13.47 10.26
C GLY A 142 9.42 12.44 9.85
N ALA A 143 9.68 11.16 10.13
CA ALA A 143 8.76 10.05 9.83
C ALA A 143 7.42 10.14 10.56
N PHE A 144 7.40 10.65 11.81
CA PHE A 144 6.16 10.85 12.59
C PHE A 144 5.42 12.16 12.27
N SER A 145 6.04 13.06 11.50
CA SER A 145 5.45 14.38 11.22
C SER A 145 4.07 14.34 10.52
N PRO A 146 3.74 13.41 9.60
CA PRO A 146 2.40 13.36 9.00
C PRO A 146 1.33 13.17 10.08
N SER A 147 1.58 12.32 11.06
CA SER A 147 0.60 12.04 12.10
C SER A 147 0.55 13.12 13.17
N LEU A 148 1.70 13.72 13.52
CA LEU A 148 1.74 14.88 14.43
C LEU A 148 0.98 16.08 13.84
N VAL A 149 1.20 16.41 12.56
CA VAL A 149 0.49 17.51 11.86
C VAL A 149 -1.00 17.20 11.72
N ALA A 150 -1.38 15.96 11.38
CA ALA A 150 -2.78 15.55 11.30
C ALA A 150 -3.50 15.65 12.64
N LEU A 151 -2.88 15.18 13.73
CA LEU A 151 -3.45 15.25 15.08
C LEU A 151 -3.59 16.71 15.54
N TRP A 152 -2.59 17.56 15.29
CA TRP A 152 -2.65 18.98 15.60
C TRP A 152 -3.75 19.73 14.82
N LEU A 153 -3.84 19.52 13.50
CA LEU A 153 -4.92 20.10 12.69
C LEU A 153 -6.30 19.61 13.12
N THR A 154 -6.43 18.31 13.43
CA THR A 154 -7.69 17.72 13.93
C THR A 154 -8.06 18.30 15.30
N ALA A 155 -7.11 18.43 16.23
CA ALA A 155 -7.36 19.04 17.53
C ALA A 155 -7.84 20.49 17.43
N ARG A 156 -7.29 21.28 16.50
CA ARG A 156 -7.68 22.68 16.28
C ARG A 156 -9.02 22.86 15.56
N ALA A 157 -9.43 21.91 14.72
CA ALA A 157 -10.66 22.01 13.93
C ALA A 157 -11.86 21.25 14.54
N GLU A 158 -11.61 20.10 15.17
CA GLU A 158 -12.62 19.13 15.61
C GLU A 158 -12.49 18.79 17.11
N GLY A 159 -11.55 19.42 17.82
CA GLY A 159 -11.32 19.22 19.25
C GLY A 159 -10.88 17.80 19.63
N SER A 160 -11.00 17.48 20.93
CA SER A 160 -10.68 16.15 21.47
C SER A 160 -11.56 15.04 20.87
N THR A 161 -12.80 15.36 20.48
CA THR A 161 -13.73 14.42 19.82
C THR A 161 -13.21 13.97 18.46
N GLY A 162 -12.72 14.89 17.62
CA GLY A 162 -12.12 14.54 16.33
C GLY A 162 -10.84 13.70 16.48
N VAL A 163 -9.96 14.08 17.41
CA VAL A 163 -8.73 13.32 17.73
C VAL A 163 -9.07 11.89 18.18
N ARG A 164 -10.03 11.73 19.10
CA ARG A 164 -10.51 10.41 19.55
C ARG A 164 -11.12 9.60 18.41
N ALA A 165 -11.87 10.23 17.51
CA ALA A 165 -12.44 9.57 16.34
C ALA A 165 -11.39 9.12 15.31
N LEU A 166 -10.30 9.86 15.17
CA LEU A 166 -9.15 9.52 14.31
C LEU A 166 -8.33 8.37 14.92
N LEU A 167 -7.89 8.51 16.17
CA LEU A 167 -7.14 7.46 16.89
C LEU A 167 -7.94 6.18 17.10
N GLY A 168 -9.27 6.28 17.26
CA GLY A 168 -10.15 5.12 17.34
C GLY A 168 -10.08 4.18 16.13
N ARG A 169 -9.65 4.67 14.94
CA ARG A 169 -9.43 3.84 13.74
C ARG A 169 -8.17 2.98 13.82
N VAL A 170 -7.18 3.37 14.62
CA VAL A 170 -5.97 2.57 14.92
C VAL A 170 -6.32 1.35 15.77
N LEU A 171 -7.40 1.43 16.56
CA LEU A 171 -7.88 0.35 17.43
C LEU A 171 -8.99 -0.51 16.79
N GLN A 172 -9.24 -0.37 15.48
CA GLN A 172 -10.24 -1.17 14.76
C GLN A 172 -9.72 -2.56 14.38
N TRP A 173 -9.58 -3.42 15.39
CA TRP A 173 -9.11 -4.81 15.23
C TRP A 173 -10.23 -5.83 14.94
N ARG A 174 -11.50 -5.47 15.12
CA ARG A 174 -12.64 -6.39 14.85
C ARG A 174 -12.96 -6.46 13.36
N VAL A 175 -12.05 -7.05 12.60
CA VAL A 175 -12.11 -7.23 11.14
C VAL A 175 -11.97 -8.72 10.79
N ALA A 176 -12.59 -9.17 9.68
CA ALA A 176 -12.56 -10.57 9.28
C ALA A 176 -11.12 -11.04 8.91
N VAL A 177 -10.77 -12.26 9.33
CA VAL A 177 -9.44 -12.88 9.19
C VAL A 177 -8.84 -12.79 7.76
N PRO A 178 -9.58 -12.96 6.66
CA PRO A 178 -9.01 -12.83 5.31
C PRO A 178 -8.31 -11.49 5.04
N TRP A 179 -8.71 -10.40 5.73
CA TRP A 179 -8.07 -9.09 5.58
C TRP A 179 -6.74 -8.99 6.33
N TYR A 180 -6.56 -9.75 7.41
CA TYR A 180 -5.27 -9.92 8.08
C TYR A 180 -4.31 -10.75 7.21
N LEU A 181 -4.80 -11.86 6.64
CA LEU A 181 -4.03 -12.68 5.70
C LEU A 181 -3.61 -11.88 4.46
N PHE A 182 -4.50 -11.03 3.93
CA PHE A 182 -4.15 -10.09 2.88
C PHE A 182 -3.06 -9.10 3.33
N ALA A 183 -3.24 -8.43 4.47
CA ALA A 183 -2.31 -7.41 4.95
C ALA A 183 -0.88 -7.95 5.14
N VAL A 184 -0.74 -9.12 5.77
CA VAL A 184 0.56 -9.76 6.01
C VAL A 184 1.12 -10.44 4.74
N GLY A 185 0.24 -11.10 3.96
CA GLY A 185 0.64 -11.95 2.84
C GLY A 185 0.87 -11.24 1.50
N TYR A 186 0.34 -10.03 1.29
CA TYR A 186 0.37 -9.34 -0.01
C TYR A 186 1.79 -9.19 -0.58
N ILE A 187 2.75 -8.72 0.23
CA ILE A 187 4.13 -8.49 -0.20
C ILE A 187 4.95 -9.78 -0.31
N PRO A 188 4.90 -10.73 0.66
CA PRO A 188 5.48 -12.06 0.49
C PRO A 188 5.03 -12.77 -0.79
N VAL A 189 3.73 -12.76 -1.11
CA VAL A 189 3.20 -13.41 -2.33
C VAL A 189 3.75 -12.74 -3.60
N ILE A 190 3.81 -11.41 -3.65
CA ILE A 190 4.41 -10.69 -4.78
C ILE A 190 5.90 -11.05 -4.91
N LYS A 191 6.68 -11.02 -3.83
CA LYS A 191 8.11 -11.28 -3.86
C LYS A 191 8.46 -12.71 -4.24
N LEU A 192 7.72 -13.70 -3.74
CA LEU A 192 7.88 -15.10 -4.14
C LEU A 192 7.47 -15.34 -5.62
N THR A 193 6.43 -14.64 -6.10
CA THR A 193 6.04 -14.66 -7.52
C THR A 193 7.12 -14.05 -8.41
N VAL A 194 7.71 -12.92 -8.00
CA VAL A 194 8.87 -12.30 -8.66
C VAL A 194 10.06 -13.28 -8.70
N ALA A 195 10.32 -14.02 -7.62
CA ALA A 195 11.39 -15.02 -7.59
C ALA A 195 11.19 -16.13 -8.64
N LEU A 196 9.96 -16.66 -8.72
CA LEU A 196 9.59 -17.69 -9.67
C LEU A 196 9.69 -17.20 -11.12
N VAL A 197 9.18 -16.00 -11.41
CA VAL A 197 9.26 -15.40 -12.76
C VAL A 197 10.71 -15.10 -13.15
N HIS A 198 11.53 -14.59 -12.21
CA HIS A 198 12.97 -14.41 -12.44
C HIS A 198 13.65 -15.74 -12.77
N ARG A 199 13.33 -16.81 -12.03
CA ARG A 199 13.86 -18.17 -12.27
C ARG A 199 13.49 -18.70 -13.65
N VAL A 200 12.26 -18.50 -14.08
CA VAL A 200 11.78 -18.90 -15.42
C VAL A 200 12.45 -18.07 -16.52
N ALA A 201 12.57 -16.75 -16.34
CA ALA A 201 13.10 -15.84 -17.36
C ALA A 201 14.63 -15.91 -17.54
N THR A 202 15.39 -16.20 -16.48
CA THR A 202 16.87 -16.16 -16.49
C THR A 202 17.53 -17.53 -16.35
N GLY A 203 16.78 -18.58 -16.02
CA GLY A 203 17.33 -19.89 -15.65
C GLY A 203 18.02 -19.92 -14.28
N ALA A 204 18.09 -18.79 -13.55
CA ALA A 204 18.74 -18.65 -12.25
C ALA A 204 17.78 -18.09 -11.20
N TRP A 205 17.88 -18.56 -9.96
CA TRP A 205 17.16 -17.92 -8.86
C TRP A 205 17.77 -16.53 -8.60
N PRO A 206 16.97 -15.51 -8.26
CA PRO A 206 17.52 -14.25 -7.78
C PRO A 206 18.17 -14.44 -6.39
N ARG A 207 18.90 -13.42 -5.93
CA ARG A 207 19.30 -13.36 -4.52
C ARG A 207 18.05 -13.28 -3.64
N PHE A 208 18.00 -14.14 -2.63
CA PHE A 208 17.07 -14.01 -1.50
C PHE A 208 17.73 -13.17 -0.38
N GLY A 209 16.92 -12.59 0.50
CA GLY A 209 17.42 -11.94 1.71
C GLY A 209 18.09 -12.96 2.65
N ASP A 210 19.09 -12.50 3.40
CA ASP A 210 19.84 -13.33 4.35
C ASP A 210 19.11 -13.48 5.72
N GLU A 211 18.02 -12.72 5.92
CA GLU A 211 17.19 -12.75 7.11
C GLU A 211 16.42 -14.08 7.24
N ALA A 212 16.39 -14.63 8.44
CA ALA A 212 15.66 -15.88 8.70
C ALA A 212 14.14 -15.67 8.56
N TRP A 213 13.47 -16.56 7.82
CA TRP A 213 12.06 -16.37 7.42
C TRP A 213 11.09 -16.15 8.59
N TYR A 214 11.38 -16.67 9.79
CA TYR A 214 10.58 -16.50 11.00
C TYR A 214 10.77 -15.13 11.68
N VAL A 215 11.82 -14.38 11.34
CA VAL A 215 12.01 -12.99 11.79
C VAL A 215 11.00 -12.07 11.11
N ILE A 216 10.64 -12.34 9.86
CA ILE A 216 9.68 -11.52 9.09
C ILE A 216 8.34 -11.32 9.81
N PRO A 217 7.58 -12.36 10.24
CA PRO A 217 6.32 -12.15 10.96
C PRO A 217 6.49 -11.44 12.32
N LEU A 218 7.62 -11.68 13.02
CA LEU A 218 7.93 -10.99 14.28
C LEU A 218 8.22 -9.50 14.06
N ALA A 219 9.03 -9.18 13.05
CA ALA A 219 9.34 -7.82 12.64
C ALA A 219 8.10 -7.08 12.16
N ILE A 220 7.22 -7.75 11.40
CA ILE A 220 5.91 -7.20 11.01
C ILE A 220 5.08 -6.83 12.25
N ALA A 221 4.97 -7.72 13.23
CA ALA A 221 4.22 -7.45 14.46
C ALA A 221 4.83 -6.28 15.25
N PHE A 222 6.15 -6.26 15.42
CA PHE A 222 6.87 -5.24 16.19
C PHE A 222 6.89 -3.85 15.51
N SER A 223 7.01 -3.80 14.18
CA SER A 223 7.01 -2.55 13.40
C SER A 223 5.61 -1.96 13.21
N THR A 224 4.52 -2.75 13.31
CA THR A 224 3.15 -2.28 13.05
C THR A 224 2.77 -1.01 13.85
N PRO A 225 3.05 -0.88 15.17
CA PRO A 225 2.77 0.35 15.92
C PRO A 225 3.52 1.58 15.41
N PHE A 226 4.76 1.43 14.92
CA PHE A 226 5.56 2.54 14.40
C PHE A 226 4.96 3.14 13.12
N GLN A 227 4.27 2.32 12.31
CA GLN A 227 3.58 2.81 11.12
C GLN A 227 2.42 3.77 11.44
N ALA A 228 2.02 3.89 12.70
CA ALA A 228 1.12 4.95 13.16
C ALA A 228 1.70 6.36 12.93
N GLY A 229 3.02 6.52 12.90
CA GLY A 229 3.71 7.79 12.61
C GLY A 229 3.38 8.37 11.23
N GLU A 230 3.05 7.51 10.27
CA GLU A 230 2.66 7.89 8.92
C GLU A 230 1.17 7.70 8.64
N GLU A 231 0.60 6.54 8.99
CA GLU A 231 -0.73 6.15 8.51
C GLU A 231 -1.89 6.96 9.12
N ILE A 232 -1.72 7.51 10.32
CA ILE A 232 -2.73 8.44 10.89
C ILE A 232 -2.78 9.71 10.03
N GLY A 233 -1.65 10.21 9.56
CA GLY A 233 -1.56 11.31 8.60
C GLY A 233 -2.11 10.94 7.22
N TRP A 234 -1.50 9.95 6.55
CA TRP A 234 -1.82 9.65 5.16
C TRP A 234 -3.21 9.04 4.98
N ARG A 235 -3.52 7.94 5.67
CA ARG A 235 -4.77 7.17 5.44
C ARG A 235 -5.85 7.55 6.45
N GLY A 236 -5.48 8.03 7.63
CA GLY A 236 -6.41 8.53 8.64
C GLY A 236 -6.96 9.93 8.33
N TYR A 237 -6.09 10.86 7.95
CA TYR A 237 -6.43 12.27 7.74
C TYR A 237 -6.57 12.67 6.27
N ALA A 238 -5.56 12.39 5.43
CA ALA A 238 -5.51 12.91 4.05
C ALA A 238 -6.39 12.11 3.06
N LEU A 239 -6.28 10.77 3.03
CA LEU A 239 -7.02 9.91 2.09
C LEU A 239 -8.53 10.14 2.12
N PRO A 240 -9.22 10.22 3.28
CA PRO A 240 -10.67 10.45 3.29
C PRO A 240 -11.03 11.82 2.72
N ARG A 241 -10.22 12.85 2.98
CA ARG A 241 -10.43 14.24 2.51
C ARG A 241 -10.12 14.41 1.02
N LEU A 242 -9.20 13.63 0.46
CA LEU A 242 -9.00 13.51 -0.99
C LEU A 242 -10.16 12.73 -1.65
N ALA A 243 -10.61 11.64 -1.02
CA ALA A 243 -11.64 10.77 -1.57
C ALA A 243 -12.99 11.49 -1.73
N THR A 244 -13.39 12.39 -0.81
CA THR A 244 -14.62 13.19 -0.95
C THR A 244 -14.62 14.18 -2.12
N ARG A 245 -13.49 14.34 -2.81
CA ARG A 245 -13.29 15.33 -3.89
C ARG A 245 -13.03 14.69 -5.24
N PHE A 246 -12.25 13.60 -5.24
CA PHE A 246 -11.78 12.96 -6.45
C PHE A 246 -12.28 11.50 -6.61
N GLY A 247 -13.02 10.99 -5.64
CA GLY A 247 -13.32 9.56 -5.50
C GLY A 247 -12.09 8.78 -5.02
N LEU A 248 -12.32 7.62 -4.40
CA LEU A 248 -11.24 6.85 -3.75
C LEU A 248 -10.10 6.44 -4.70
N ALA A 249 -10.44 6.06 -5.94
CA ALA A 249 -9.46 5.63 -6.94
C ALA A 249 -8.43 6.72 -7.25
N ARG A 250 -8.89 7.90 -7.68
CA ARG A 250 -8.00 9.03 -8.00
C ARG A 250 -7.29 9.55 -6.73
N ALA A 251 -7.98 9.59 -5.60
CA ALA A 251 -7.41 9.96 -4.32
C ALA A 251 -6.24 9.04 -3.90
N SER A 252 -6.34 7.72 -4.13
CA SER A 252 -5.29 6.77 -3.77
C SER A 252 -4.03 6.90 -4.62
N ILE A 253 -4.18 7.18 -5.92
CA ILE A 253 -3.07 7.46 -6.86
C ILE A 253 -2.41 8.79 -6.49
N LEU A 254 -3.20 9.86 -6.34
CA LEU A 254 -2.70 11.20 -5.99
C LEU A 254 -1.98 11.19 -4.63
N LEU A 255 -2.54 10.52 -3.63
CA LEU A 255 -1.87 10.34 -2.35
C LEU A 255 -0.60 9.48 -2.47
N GLY A 256 -0.59 8.49 -3.36
CA GLY A 256 0.59 7.66 -3.63
C GLY A 256 1.75 8.47 -4.20
N LEU A 257 1.47 9.38 -5.14
CA LEU A 257 2.44 10.33 -5.67
C LEU A 257 2.94 11.29 -4.58
N ILE A 258 2.04 11.91 -3.82
CA ILE A 258 2.41 12.82 -2.72
C ILE A 258 3.26 12.07 -1.66
N TRP A 259 2.89 10.85 -1.31
CA TRP A 259 3.63 10.06 -0.34
C TRP A 259 5.00 9.60 -0.88
N ALA A 260 5.11 9.28 -2.16
CA ALA A 260 6.40 8.97 -2.78
C ALA A 260 7.35 10.20 -2.79
N PHE A 261 6.85 11.38 -3.17
CA PHE A 261 7.66 12.61 -3.18
C PHE A 261 8.02 13.10 -1.77
N TRP A 262 7.21 12.80 -0.75
CA TRP A 262 7.57 13.08 0.64
C TRP A 262 8.88 12.39 1.06
N HIS A 263 9.17 11.19 0.55
CA HIS A 263 10.43 10.46 0.81
C HIS A 263 11.66 11.00 0.05
N LEU A 264 11.54 11.94 -0.90
CA LEU A 264 12.64 12.30 -1.79
C LEU A 264 13.98 12.65 -1.07
N PRO A 265 13.99 13.41 0.05
CA PRO A 265 15.22 13.67 0.81
C PRO A 265 15.93 12.42 1.34
N GLN A 266 15.17 11.34 1.62
CA GLN A 266 15.71 10.08 2.15
C GLN A 266 16.68 9.39 1.17
N PHE A 267 16.56 9.65 -0.13
CA PHE A 267 17.45 9.12 -1.16
C PHE A 267 18.87 9.70 -1.11
N PHE A 268 19.10 10.73 -0.30
CA PHE A 268 20.38 11.40 -0.09
C PHE A 268 21.02 11.13 1.28
N ILE A 269 20.32 10.44 2.18
CA ILE A 269 20.86 9.98 3.46
C ILE A 269 21.67 8.70 3.22
N ARG A 270 22.95 8.65 3.62
CA ARG A 270 23.86 7.55 3.23
C ARG A 270 23.59 6.20 3.91
N GLU A 271 23.02 6.21 5.10
CA GLU A 271 22.86 5.02 5.96
C GLU A 271 21.52 4.28 5.78
N VAL A 272 20.67 4.72 4.85
CA VAL A 272 19.35 4.13 4.57
C VAL A 272 19.34 3.40 3.23
N ASP A 273 18.48 2.39 3.14
CA ASP A 273 18.35 1.46 2.00
C ASP A 273 17.99 2.12 0.66
N THR A 274 17.32 3.28 0.70
CA THR A 274 16.97 4.07 -0.48
C THR A 274 18.14 4.88 -1.06
N TYR A 275 19.31 4.94 -0.40
CA TYR A 275 20.42 5.79 -0.84
C TYR A 275 20.87 5.47 -2.29
N GLY A 276 20.87 6.50 -3.14
CA GLY A 276 21.30 6.40 -4.54
C GLY A 276 20.45 5.50 -5.47
N GLN A 277 19.41 4.85 -4.93
CA GLN A 277 18.49 3.99 -5.69
C GLN A 277 17.57 4.82 -6.60
N SER A 278 16.99 4.21 -7.64
CA SER A 278 16.06 4.91 -8.53
C SER A 278 14.80 5.39 -7.79
N PHE A 279 14.72 6.70 -7.58
CA PHE A 279 13.54 7.39 -7.04
C PHE A 279 12.34 7.24 -7.97
N LEU A 280 12.54 7.24 -9.29
CA LEU A 280 11.45 7.06 -10.25
C LEU A 280 10.81 5.66 -10.15
N VAL A 281 11.61 4.61 -9.99
CA VAL A 281 11.13 3.24 -9.77
C VAL A 281 10.49 3.09 -8.38
N PHE A 282 10.96 3.84 -7.38
CA PHE A 282 10.28 3.94 -6.08
C PHE A 282 8.91 4.62 -6.17
N VAL A 283 8.77 5.74 -6.90
CA VAL A 283 7.49 6.42 -7.13
C VAL A 283 6.45 5.47 -7.76
N LEU A 284 6.85 4.65 -8.73
CA LEU A 284 5.98 3.65 -9.33
C LEU A 284 5.51 2.59 -8.31
N GLN A 285 6.41 2.08 -7.45
CA GLN A 285 6.06 1.10 -6.42
C GLN A 285 5.14 1.70 -5.35
N VAL A 286 5.51 2.85 -4.78
CA VAL A 286 4.78 3.51 -3.69
C VAL A 286 3.39 3.97 -4.14
N THR A 287 3.24 4.40 -5.39
CA THR A 287 1.92 4.73 -5.95
C THR A 287 1.00 3.50 -6.01
N ALA A 288 1.49 2.36 -6.52
CA ALA A 288 0.73 1.12 -6.56
C ALA A 288 0.43 0.56 -5.14
N LEU A 289 1.36 0.71 -4.19
CA LEU A 289 1.14 0.36 -2.79
C LEU A 289 0.06 1.23 -2.14
N SER A 290 0.04 2.53 -2.42
CA SER A 290 -1.00 3.44 -1.91
C SER A 290 -2.40 3.06 -2.42
N VAL A 291 -2.52 2.59 -3.66
CA VAL A 291 -3.76 2.02 -4.20
C VAL A 291 -4.19 0.76 -3.40
N ALA A 292 -3.27 -0.16 -3.16
CA ALA A 292 -3.54 -1.39 -2.39
C ALA A 292 -3.95 -1.08 -0.94
N MET A 293 -3.28 -0.13 -0.29
CA MET A 293 -3.61 0.36 1.05
C MET A 293 -4.97 1.05 1.10
N ALA A 294 -5.30 1.90 0.12
CA ALA A 294 -6.61 2.54 0.03
C ALA A 294 -7.75 1.55 -0.23
N TRP A 295 -7.50 0.52 -1.05
CA TRP A 295 -8.43 -0.58 -1.25
C TRP A 295 -8.66 -1.36 0.05
N LEU A 296 -7.59 -1.79 0.73
CA LEU A 296 -7.69 -2.46 2.03
C LEU A 296 -8.46 -1.60 3.04
N TYR A 297 -8.12 -0.31 3.17
CA TYR A 297 -8.80 0.65 4.05
C TYR A 297 -10.32 0.69 3.78
N ALA A 298 -10.76 0.74 2.52
CA ALA A 298 -12.18 0.72 2.19
C ALA A 298 -12.85 -0.64 2.49
N ARG A 299 -12.18 -1.76 2.17
CA ARG A 299 -12.70 -3.11 2.43
C ARG A 299 -12.82 -3.43 3.93
N THR A 300 -12.01 -2.78 4.77
CA THR A 300 -12.00 -2.93 6.24
C THR A 300 -12.78 -1.83 6.97
N ARG A 301 -13.57 -1.01 6.25
CA ARG A 301 -14.40 0.09 6.77
C ARG A 301 -13.61 1.19 7.50
N GLY A 302 -12.37 1.42 7.08
CA GLY A 302 -11.51 2.47 7.60
C GLY A 302 -10.58 2.06 8.74
N SER A 303 -10.31 0.75 8.91
CA SER A 303 -9.35 0.27 9.90
C SER A 303 -7.93 0.70 9.52
N LEU A 304 -7.33 1.58 10.32
CA LEU A 304 -5.93 1.96 10.17
C LEU A 304 -4.99 0.84 10.64
N LEU A 305 -5.42 0.00 11.59
CA LEU A 305 -4.61 -1.13 12.08
C LEU A 305 -4.17 -2.04 10.93
N LEU A 306 -5.08 -2.37 10.01
CA LEU A 306 -4.77 -3.28 8.90
C LEU A 306 -3.96 -2.60 7.79
N VAL A 307 -4.08 -1.27 7.65
CA VAL A 307 -3.19 -0.48 6.77
C VAL A 307 -1.79 -0.42 7.36
N MET A 308 -1.65 -0.17 8.67
CA MET A 308 -0.38 -0.19 9.39
C MET A 308 0.28 -1.58 9.34
N LEU A 309 -0.51 -2.64 9.46
CA LEU A 309 -0.03 -4.03 9.31
C LEU A 309 0.46 -4.32 7.89
N LEU A 310 -0.26 -3.85 6.85
CA LEU A 310 0.18 -3.95 5.46
C LEU A 310 1.44 -3.11 5.20
N HIS A 311 1.54 -1.89 5.73
CA HIS A 311 2.74 -1.06 5.63
C HIS A 311 3.93 -1.75 6.33
N SER A 312 3.71 -2.32 7.52
CA SER A 312 4.73 -3.12 8.19
C SER A 312 5.16 -4.34 7.34
N ALA A 313 4.21 -5.02 6.67
CA ALA A 313 4.53 -6.09 5.72
C ALA A 313 5.31 -5.60 4.48
N VAL A 314 5.05 -4.38 3.97
CA VAL A 314 5.90 -3.76 2.94
C VAL A 314 7.33 -3.61 3.43
N ASN A 315 7.52 -3.01 4.60
CA ASN A 315 8.86 -2.66 5.07
C ASN A 315 9.68 -3.88 5.46
N ASN A 316 9.06 -4.91 6.02
CA ASN A 316 9.76 -6.09 6.56
C ASN A 316 9.80 -7.31 5.61
N ALA A 317 8.96 -7.36 4.56
CA ALA A 317 8.97 -8.47 3.58
C ALA A 317 9.44 -8.08 2.16
N LYS A 318 9.76 -6.81 1.89
CA LYS A 318 10.33 -6.39 0.59
C LYS A 318 11.65 -7.10 0.25
N ASP A 319 12.44 -7.47 1.27
CA ASP A 319 13.78 -8.04 1.11
C ASP A 319 13.80 -9.58 1.12
N ILE A 320 12.64 -10.24 1.09
CA ILE A 320 12.56 -11.68 0.71
C ILE A 320 13.26 -11.90 -0.63
N VAL A 321 13.07 -10.97 -1.58
CA VAL A 321 13.86 -10.86 -2.80
C VAL A 321 14.26 -9.38 -2.97
N PRO A 322 15.47 -8.99 -2.55
CA PRO A 322 15.92 -7.61 -2.58
C PRO A 322 15.87 -7.02 -3.99
N SER A 323 15.35 -5.80 -4.10
CA SER A 323 15.22 -5.09 -5.38
C SER A 323 16.31 -4.04 -5.60
N SER A 324 17.08 -3.71 -4.56
CA SER A 324 18.14 -2.71 -4.58
C SER A 324 19.29 -3.08 -5.51
N VAL A 325 19.91 -2.06 -6.10
CA VAL A 325 21.13 -2.18 -6.89
C VAL A 325 22.32 -1.82 -5.99
N ALA A 326 23.26 -2.75 -5.85
CA ALA A 326 24.49 -2.51 -5.08
C ALA A 326 25.31 -1.40 -5.72
N GLY A 327 25.73 -0.41 -4.93
CA GLY A 327 26.50 0.74 -5.43
C GLY A 327 25.72 1.68 -6.36
N ALA A 328 24.39 1.75 -6.25
CA ALA A 328 23.59 2.72 -7.00
C ALA A 328 23.99 4.17 -6.66
N THR A 329 24.16 5.00 -7.68
CA THR A 329 24.61 6.40 -7.53
C THR A 329 23.72 7.42 -8.27
N ASN A 330 22.70 6.97 -9.01
CA ASN A 330 21.91 7.84 -9.89
C ASN A 330 20.41 7.79 -9.56
N THR A 331 20.05 8.54 -8.53
CA THR A 331 18.69 8.66 -7.96
C THR A 331 17.61 8.97 -8.99
N PHE A 332 17.91 9.79 -10.00
CA PHE A 332 16.93 10.24 -11.00
C PHE A 332 16.91 9.39 -12.28
N SER A 333 17.72 8.34 -12.36
CA SER A 333 17.67 7.38 -13.47
C SER A 333 16.53 6.37 -13.32
N LEU A 334 16.19 5.69 -14.43
CA LEU A 334 15.36 4.48 -14.44
C LEU A 334 16.17 3.18 -14.25
N ASN A 335 17.45 3.29 -13.84
CA ASN A 335 18.30 2.13 -13.60
C ASN A 335 17.83 1.41 -12.33
N ALA A 336 17.34 0.17 -12.50
CA ALA A 336 16.92 -0.69 -11.41
C ALA A 336 17.06 -2.17 -11.83
N SER A 337 17.15 -3.06 -10.85
CA SER A 337 17.27 -4.50 -11.09
C SER A 337 16.06 -5.09 -11.82
N LEU A 338 16.23 -6.24 -12.49
CA LEU A 338 15.12 -7.01 -13.05
C LEU A 338 14.08 -7.34 -11.97
N VAL A 339 14.52 -7.65 -10.75
CA VAL A 339 13.65 -7.89 -9.59
C VAL A 339 12.80 -6.66 -9.26
N ALA A 340 13.37 -5.44 -9.32
CA ALA A 340 12.62 -4.20 -9.10
C ALA A 340 11.54 -4.00 -10.17
N TRP A 341 11.88 -4.18 -11.46
CA TRP A 341 10.91 -4.03 -12.56
C TRP A 341 9.82 -5.10 -12.55
N LEU A 342 10.14 -6.35 -12.19
CA LEU A 342 9.13 -7.39 -11.96
C LEU A 342 8.24 -7.03 -10.75
N THR A 343 8.81 -6.50 -9.67
CA THR A 343 8.05 -6.03 -8.48
C THR A 343 7.09 -4.89 -8.84
N VAL A 344 7.54 -3.89 -9.61
CA VAL A 344 6.69 -2.83 -10.18
C VAL A 344 5.54 -3.42 -10.98
N THR A 345 5.83 -4.35 -11.90
CA THR A 345 4.81 -4.98 -12.76
C THR A 345 3.74 -5.69 -11.95
N PHE A 346 4.11 -6.55 -10.98
CA PHE A 346 3.12 -7.25 -10.16
C PHE A 346 2.33 -6.32 -9.24
N LEU A 347 2.97 -5.31 -8.66
CA LEU A 347 2.27 -4.27 -7.90
C LEU A 347 1.24 -3.52 -8.75
N TRP A 348 1.56 -3.19 -10.01
CA TRP A 348 0.64 -2.51 -10.92
C TRP A 348 -0.47 -3.42 -11.48
N ILE A 349 -0.22 -4.71 -11.67
CA ILE A 349 -1.27 -5.70 -11.98
C ILE A 349 -2.30 -5.74 -10.84
N CYS A 350 -1.85 -5.84 -9.59
CA CYS A 350 -2.72 -5.78 -8.42
C CYS A 350 -3.43 -4.42 -8.30
N ALA A 351 -2.71 -3.31 -8.47
CA ALA A 351 -3.28 -1.96 -8.40
C ALA A 351 -4.35 -1.72 -9.48
N ALA A 352 -4.14 -2.16 -10.72
CA ALA A 352 -5.13 -2.07 -11.79
C ALA A 352 -6.40 -2.85 -11.44
N TRP A 353 -6.26 -4.07 -10.89
CA TRP A 353 -7.41 -4.85 -10.40
C TRP A 353 -8.11 -4.16 -9.22
N PHE A 354 -7.37 -3.60 -8.27
CA PHE A 354 -7.94 -2.85 -7.15
C PHE A 354 -8.70 -1.61 -7.60
N LEU A 355 -8.17 -0.84 -8.56
CA LEU A 355 -8.80 0.35 -9.15
C LEU A 355 -10.10 -0.02 -9.88
N ALA A 356 -10.07 -1.07 -10.71
CA ALA A 356 -11.25 -1.57 -11.42
C ALA A 356 -12.34 -2.13 -10.47
N ARG A 357 -11.95 -2.58 -9.26
CA ARG A 357 -12.83 -3.11 -8.22
C ARG A 357 -13.08 -2.11 -7.08
N MET A 358 -12.62 -0.87 -7.20
CA MET A 358 -12.66 0.09 -6.10
C MET A 358 -14.09 0.63 -5.92
N PRO A 359 -14.60 0.75 -4.67
CA PRO A 359 -15.92 1.31 -4.45
C PRO A 359 -16.04 2.72 -5.02
N SER A 360 -17.04 2.95 -5.88
CA SER A 360 -17.35 4.28 -6.44
C SER A 360 -18.04 5.22 -5.44
N ARG A 361 -18.44 4.71 -4.27
CA ARG A 361 -19.06 5.49 -3.20
C ARG A 361 -18.02 6.20 -2.35
N ASP A 362 -18.38 7.37 -1.86
CA ASP A 362 -17.56 8.17 -0.97
C ASP A 362 -17.22 7.42 0.33
N LEU A 363 -15.94 7.43 0.71
CA LEU A 363 -15.46 6.88 1.99
C LEU A 363 -16.31 7.31 3.20
N PRO A 364 -16.75 8.58 3.32
CA PRO A 364 -17.73 9.00 4.32
C PRO A 364 -18.98 8.13 4.45
N GLU A 365 -19.59 7.63 3.37
CA GLU A 365 -20.76 6.74 3.47
C GLU A 365 -20.38 5.36 4.01
N LEU A 366 -19.27 4.81 3.52
CA LEU A 366 -18.73 3.51 3.93
C LEU A 366 -18.33 3.50 5.42
N VAL A 367 -18.00 4.67 5.98
CA VAL A 367 -17.67 4.85 7.41
C VAL A 367 -18.88 5.28 8.26
N ARG A 368 -19.80 6.12 7.73
CA ARG A 368 -20.97 6.63 8.48
C ARG A 368 -22.08 5.60 8.69
N THR A 369 -22.26 4.65 7.77
CA THR A 369 -23.38 3.69 7.77
C THR A 369 -23.54 2.85 9.06
N ARG A 370 -22.53 2.83 9.95
CA ARG A 370 -22.64 2.19 11.26
C ARG A 370 -23.13 3.07 12.42
N ARG A 371 -23.05 4.41 12.36
CA ARG A 371 -23.58 5.26 13.47
C ARG A 371 -25.08 5.12 13.65
N HIS A 372 -25.82 4.84 12.58
CA HIS A 372 -27.27 4.62 12.63
C HIS A 372 -27.68 3.17 12.88
N SER A 373 -26.77 2.20 12.79
CA SER A 373 -27.05 0.77 13.04
C SER A 373 -26.44 0.22 14.33
N SER A 374 -25.80 1.08 15.14
CA SER A 374 -25.45 0.79 16.54
C SER A 374 -26.46 1.36 17.55
N VAL A 375 -27.51 2.04 17.08
CA VAL A 375 -28.69 2.37 17.89
C VAL A 375 -29.75 1.35 17.49
N GLY A 376 -29.82 0.24 18.23
CA GLY A 376 -30.99 -0.64 18.16
C GLY A 376 -32.23 0.10 18.68
N PRO A 377 -33.45 -0.32 18.28
CA PRO A 377 -34.66 0.20 18.90
C PRO A 377 -34.61 -0.06 20.42
N THR A 378 -35.07 0.94 21.17
CA THR A 378 -35.20 0.96 22.63
C THR A 378 -36.05 -0.17 23.18
#